data_AF-A0A6V7KKX6-F1
#
_entry.id   AF-A0A6V7KKX6-F1
#
_cell.length_a   1.000
_cell.length_b   1.000
_cell.length_c   1.000
_cell.angle_alpha   90.00
_cell.angle_beta   90.00
_cell.angle_gamma   90.00
#
_symmetry.space_group_name_H-M   'P 1'
#
loop_
_entity.id
_entity.type
_entity.pdbx_description
1 polymer ?
#
loop_
_entity_poly.entity_id
_entity_poly.type
_entity_poly.pdbx_seq_one_letter_code
_entity_poly.pdbx_strand_id
1 'polypeptide(L)' 'VLPDALKTNCARCNERQKEIAKKMVNHIQKYKPDLWEELTNHFDPHRQYIEQFKDFLSNQ' A
#
# COMPACT_ATOMS: atom_id res chain seq x y z
N VAL A 1 8.20 8.58 -2.98
CA VAL A 1 8.26 7.10 -3.12
C VAL A 1 6.92 6.44 -2.76
N LEU A 2 6.37 6.65 -1.56
CA LEU A 2 5.06 6.07 -1.16
C LEU A 2 3.84 6.52 -2.01
N PRO A 3 3.61 7.83 -2.26
CA PRO A 3 2.44 8.26 -3.06
C PRO A 3 2.53 7.85 -4.53
N ASP A 4 3.73 7.83 -5.11
CA ASP A 4 3.95 7.31 -6.47
C ASP A 4 3.73 5.80 -6.56
N ALA A 5 4.14 5.03 -5.54
CA ALA A 5 3.90 3.60 -5.49
C ALA A 5 2.40 3.27 -5.45
N LEU A 6 1.60 4.06 -4.74
CA LEU A 6 0.13 3.93 -4.74
C LEU A 6 -0.48 4.33 -6.08
N LYS A 7 -0.08 5.47 -6.66
CA LYS A 7 -0.64 5.97 -7.93
C LYS A 7 -0.23 5.16 -9.16
N THR A 8 0.96 4.58 -9.17
CA THR A 8 1.51 3.86 -10.32
C THR A 8 1.55 2.35 -10.13
N ASN A 9 0.93 1.84 -9.06
CA ASN A 9 1.00 0.45 -8.67
C ASN A 9 2.46 -0.06 -8.59
N CYS A 10 3.34 0.78 -8.04
CA CYS A 10 4.77 0.49 -7.92
C CYS A 10 5.45 0.18 -9.27
N ALA A 11 5.06 0.83 -10.37
CA ALA A 11 5.63 0.58 -11.72
C ALA A 11 7.16 0.72 -11.80
N ARG A 12 7.78 1.47 -10.88
CA ARG A 12 9.25 1.63 -10.78
C ARG A 12 9.89 0.83 -9.65
N CYS A 13 9.11 0.04 -8.92
CA CYS A 13 9.60 -0.75 -7.80
C CYS A 13 10.16 -2.08 -8.28
N ASN A 14 11.30 -2.46 -7.75
CA ASN A 14 11.84 -3.81 -7.96
C ASN A 14 11.07 -4.84 -7.10
N GLU A 15 11.22 -6.13 -7.43
CA GLU A 15 10.52 -7.23 -6.73
C GLU A 15 10.74 -7.21 -5.22
N ARG A 16 11.97 -6.90 -4.77
CA ARG A 16 12.27 -6.79 -3.34
C ARG A 16 11.49 -5.66 -2.65
N GLN A 17 11.31 -4.51 -3.30
CA GLN A 17 10.53 -3.41 -2.76
C GLN A 17 9.05 -3.76 -2.69
N LYS A 18 8.51 -4.50 -3.66
CA LYS A 18 7.13 -4.99 -3.66
C LYS A 18 6.89 -5.94 -2.48
N GLU A 19 7.80 -6.91 -2.25
CA GLU A 19 7.70 -7.81 -1.11
C GLU A 19 7.77 -7.10 0.25
N ILE A 20 8.68 -6.12 0.37
CA ILE A 20 8.80 -5.32 1.60
C ILE A 20 7.53 -4.51 1.83
N ALA A 21 6.97 -3.91 0.79
CA ALA A 21 5.72 -3.17 0.88
C ALA A 21 4.56 -4.08 1.32
N LYS A 22 4.47 -5.30 0.78
CA LYS A 22 3.49 -6.32 1.20
C LYS A 22 3.59 -6.61 2.69
N LYS A 23 4.81 -6.89 3.18
CA LYS A 23 5.07 -7.20 4.60
C LYS A 23 4.74 -6.01 5.49
N MET A 24 5.13 -4.79 5.10
CA MET A 24 4.81 -3.57 5.86
C MET A 24 3.31 -3.34 5.94
N VAL A 25 2.59 -3.41 4.82
CA VAL A 25 1.15 -3.16 4.80
C VAL A 25 0.38 -4.18 5.61
N ASN A 26 0.71 -5.47 5.50
CA ASN A 26 0.11 -6.51 6.33
C ASN A 26 0.41 -6.29 7.82
N HIS A 27 1.62 -5.86 8.17
CA HIS A 27 1.98 -5.57 9.55
C HIS A 27 1.23 -4.36 10.09
N ILE A 28 1.16 -3.26 9.34
CA ILE A 28 0.46 -2.04 9.74
C ILE A 28 -1.04 -2.31 9.88
N GLN A 29 -1.66 -3.01 8.92
CA GLN A 29 -3.09 -3.38 9.03
C GLN A 29 -3.38 -4.27 10.25
N LYS A 30 -2.50 -5.22 10.56
CA LYS A 30 -2.70 -6.17 11.66
C LYS A 30 -2.45 -5.55 13.05
N TYR A 31 -1.42 -4.71 13.18
CA TYR A 31 -0.95 -4.24 14.47
C TYR A 31 -1.22 -2.75 14.73
N LYS A 32 -1.50 -1.96 13.69
CA LYS A 32 -1.72 -0.50 13.77
C LYS A 32 -2.84 -0.04 12.81
N PRO A 33 -4.09 -0.47 13.00
CA PRO A 33 -5.21 -0.12 12.14
C PRO A 33 -5.49 1.39 12.10
N ASP A 34 -5.31 2.11 13.21
CA ASP A 34 -5.52 3.57 13.26
C ASP A 34 -4.52 4.31 12.37
N LEU A 35 -3.24 3.89 12.41
CA LEU A 35 -2.20 4.40 11.53
C LEU A 35 -2.48 4.05 10.06
N TRP A 36 -3.01 2.85 9.82
CA TRP A 36 -3.45 2.47 8.48
C TRP A 36 -4.52 3.45 7.98
N GLU A 37 -5.54 3.73 8.79
CA GLU A 37 -6.61 4.65 8.44
C GLU A 37 -6.10 6.07 8.16
N GLU A 38 -5.24 6.62 9.02
CA GLU A 38 -4.62 7.93 8.79
C GLU A 38 -3.81 7.98 7.50
N LEU A 39 -2.98 6.96 7.24
CA LEU A 39 -2.19 6.86 6.01
C LEU A 39 -3.11 6.78 4.79
N THR A 40 -4.16 5.96 4.84
CA THR A 40 -5.11 5.86 3.74
C THR A 40 -5.83 7.18 3.49
N ASN A 41 -6.29 7.87 4.53
CA ASN A 41 -6.98 9.15 4.38
C ASN A 41 -6.05 10.27 3.89
N HIS A 42 -4.78 10.25 4.29
CA HIS A 42 -3.79 11.25 3.86
C HIS A 42 -3.34 11.04 2.41
N PHE A 43 -3.05 9.79 2.02
CA PHE A 43 -2.46 9.50 0.70
C PHE A 43 -3.50 9.13 -0.37
N ASP A 44 -4.67 8.64 0.03
CA ASP A 44 -5.75 8.21 -0.85
C ASP A 44 -7.13 8.44 -0.18
N PRO A 45 -7.52 9.70 0.03
CA PRO A 45 -8.79 10.05 0.69
C PRO A 45 -10.03 9.50 -0.02
N HIS A 46 -9.92 9.18 -1.32
CA HIS A 46 -11.00 8.60 -2.13
C HIS A 46 -10.94 7.07 -2.20
N ARG A 47 -9.97 6.44 -1.53
CA ARG A 47 -9.73 4.98 -1.53
C ARG A 47 -9.60 4.35 -2.93
N GLN A 48 -9.17 5.14 -3.93
CA GLN A 48 -9.09 4.72 -5.33
C GLN A 48 -7.89 3.82 -5.62
N TYR A 49 -6.81 4.00 -4.87
CA TYR A 49 -5.53 3.30 -5.07
C TYR A 49 -5.31 2.21 -4.03
N ILE A 50 -5.90 2.33 -2.83
CA ILE A 50 -5.78 1.33 -1.77
C ILE A 50 -6.38 -0.01 -2.17
N GLU A 51 -7.52 -0.02 -2.87
CA GLU A 51 -8.13 -1.28 -3.32
C GLU A 51 -7.27 -1.97 -4.37
N GLN A 52 -6.80 -1.22 -5.38
CA GLN A 52 -5.88 -1.75 -6.40
C GLN A 52 -4.57 -2.25 -5.79
N PHE A 53 -4.04 -1.52 -4.80
CA PHE A 53 -2.83 -1.92 -4.10
C PHE A 53 -3.07 -3.16 -3.24
N LYS A 54 -4.22 -3.28 -2.55
CA LYS A 54 -4.61 -4.50 -1.84
C LYS A 54 -4.75 -5.70 -2.77
N ASP A 55 -5.33 -5.52 -3.95
CA ASP A 55 -5.46 -6.57 -4.95
C ASP A 55 -4.10 -6.98 -5.51
N PHE A 56 -3.22 -6.00 -5.77
CA PHE A 56 -1.82 -6.25 -6.15
C PHE A 56 -1.07 -7.04 -5.07
N LEU A 57 -1.28 -6.71 -3.80
CA LEU A 57 -0.68 -7.44 -2.69
C LEU A 57 -1.30 -8.83 -2.48
N SER A 58 -2.58 -9.03 -2.81
CA SER A 58 -3.30 -10.30 -2.64
C SER A 58 -3.02 -11.30 -3.78
N ASN A 59 -2.80 -10.82 -5.00
CA ASN A 59 -2.63 -11.66 -6.21
C ASN A 59 -1.16 -11.93 -6.60
N GLN A 60 -0.22 -11.88 -5.65
CA GLN A 60 1.16 -12.35 -5.82
C GLN A 60 1.50 -13.47 -4.86
#